data_AF-J8U1F2-F1
#
_entry.id   AF-J8U1F2-F1
#
_cell.length_a   1.000
_cell.length_b   1.000
_cell.length_c   1.000
_cell.angle_alpha   90.00
_cell.angle_beta   90.00
_cell.angle_gamma   90.00
#
_symmetry.space_group_name_H-M   'P 1'
#
loop_
_entity.id
_entity.type
_entity.pdbx_description
1 polymer ?
#
loop_
_entity_poly.entity_id
_entity_poly.type
_entity_poly.pdbx_seq_one_letter_code
_entity_poly.pdbx_strand_id
1 'polypeptide(L)'
;MLSNLGVMLGMRFERTGSISDLDRAVDVATKAVDATPQNHPDRAGRLNNLGNKLGRRFERTGSISDLDRAVDVATKAVDVTPQDHPNRAGYLNSLGTWLGRRFELTGSMDE
;
A
#
# COMPACT_ATOMS: atom_id res chain seq x y z
N MET A 1 -16.10 -32.08 14.39
CA MET A 1 -14.65 -31.77 14.35
C MET A 1 -14.09 -31.55 12.94
N LEU A 2 -14.49 -32.32 11.92
CA LEU A 2 -14.05 -32.11 10.51
C LEU A 2 -14.48 -30.76 9.90
N SER A 3 -15.67 -30.26 10.25
CA SER A 3 -16.19 -28.96 9.80
C SER A 3 -15.28 -27.79 10.19
N ASN A 4 -14.80 -27.77 11.44
CA ASN A 4 -13.98 -26.68 11.96
C ASN A 4 -12.56 -26.72 11.38
N LEU A 5 -12.03 -27.92 11.09
CA LEU A 5 -10.74 -28.07 10.43
C LEU A 5 -10.79 -27.59 8.97
N GLY A 6 -11.86 -27.91 8.23
CA GLY A 6 -12.06 -27.42 6.87
C GLY A 6 -12.14 -25.89 6.80
N VAL A 7 -12.90 -25.27 7.71
CA VAL A 7 -12.98 -23.80 7.83
C VAL A 7 -11.61 -23.20 8.19
N MET A 8 -10.88 -23.80 9.13
CA MET A 8 -9.55 -23.32 9.52
C MET A 8 -8.53 -23.42 8.38
N LEU A 9 -8.56 -24.52 7.61
CA LEU A 9 -7.70 -24.71 6.43
C LEU A 9 -8.07 -23.72 5.31
N GLY A 10 -9.36 -23.49 5.07
CA GLY A 10 -9.85 -22.49 4.12
C GLY A 10 -9.36 -21.09 4.47
N MET A 11 -9.58 -20.63 5.70
CA MET A 11 -9.09 -19.32 6.17
C MET A 11 -7.56 -19.22 6.10
N ARG A 12 -6.83 -20.29 6.41
CA ARG A 12 -5.36 -20.31 6.29
C ARG A 12 -4.91 -20.20 4.84
N PHE A 13 -5.58 -20.91 3.93
CA PHE A 13 -5.29 -20.85 2.49
C PHE A 13 -5.59 -19.46 1.94
N GLU A 14 -6.77 -18.90 2.22
CA GLU A 14 -7.15 -17.55 1.80
C GLU A 14 -6.16 -16.50 2.33
N ARG A 15 -5.76 -16.59 3.60
CA ARG A 15 -4.78 -15.68 4.18
C ARG A 15 -3.41 -15.82 3.51
N THR A 16 -2.92 -17.05 3.35
CA THR A 16 -1.57 -17.30 2.81
C THR A 16 -1.51 -16.95 1.31
N GLY A 17 -2.51 -17.35 0.53
CA GLY A 17 -2.65 -16.99 -0.87
C GLY A 17 -2.76 -15.48 -1.06
N SER A 18 -3.61 -14.81 -0.26
CA SER A 18 -3.73 -13.35 -0.28
C SER A 18 -2.43 -12.63 0.05
N ILE A 19 -1.61 -13.15 0.97
CA ILE A 19 -0.31 -12.55 1.30
C ILE A 19 0.68 -12.73 0.14
N SER A 20 0.79 -13.93 -0.43
CA SER A 20 1.68 -14.20 -1.57
C SER A 20 1.33 -13.33 -2.78
N ASP A 21 0.04 -13.12 -3.05
CA ASP A 21 -0.41 -12.26 -4.15
C ASP A 21 -0.08 -10.79 -3.89
N LEU A 22 -0.20 -10.32 -2.64
CA LEU A 22 0.18 -8.97 -2.24
C LEU A 22 1.70 -8.75 -2.34
N ASP A 23 2.51 -9.71 -1.91
CA ASP A 23 3.97 -9.67 -2.04
C ASP A 23 4.38 -9.51 -3.51
N ARG A 24 3.82 -10.34 -4.38
CA ARG A 24 4.06 -10.27 -5.83
C ARG A 24 3.55 -8.97 -6.44
N ALA A 25 2.40 -8.47 -5.99
CA ALA A 25 1.86 -7.21 -6.48
C ALA A 25 2.76 -6.02 -6.09
N VAL A 26 3.32 -6.01 -4.88
CA VAL A 26 4.29 -5.01 -4.43
C VAL A 26 5.57 -5.09 -5.27
N ASP A 27 6.14 -6.29 -5.46
CA ASP A 27 7.35 -6.48 -6.26
C ASP A 27 7.18 -5.97 -7.70
N VAL A 28 6.07 -6.32 -8.37
CA VAL A 28 5.78 -5.85 -9.73
C VAL A 28 5.59 -4.33 -9.77
N ALA A 29 4.91 -3.74 -8.78
CA ALA A 29 4.73 -2.29 -8.72
C ALA A 29 6.05 -1.55 -8.44
N THR A 30 6.93 -2.11 -7.61
CA THR A 30 8.27 -1.58 -7.37
C THR A 30 9.08 -1.57 -8.67
N LYS A 31 9.15 -2.71 -9.37
CA LYS A 31 9.83 -2.80 -10.67
C LYS A 31 9.24 -1.84 -11.70
N ALA A 32 7.92 -1.65 -11.70
CA ALA A 32 7.26 -0.70 -12.59
C ALA A 32 7.65 0.75 -12.29
N VAL A 33 7.84 1.14 -11.03
CA VAL A 33 8.34 2.46 -10.62
C VAL A 33 9.81 2.63 -11.01
N ASP A 34 10.63 1.61 -10.76
CA ASP A 34 12.08 1.65 -11.04
C ASP A 34 12.38 1.73 -12.54
N ALA A 35 11.58 1.04 -13.36
CA ALA A 35 11.69 1.09 -14.83
C ALA A 35 11.13 2.38 -15.45
N THR A 36 10.43 3.22 -14.69
CA THR A 36 9.82 4.45 -15.21
C THR A 36 10.74 5.65 -14.95
N PRO A 37 11.17 6.42 -15.97
CA PRO A 37 12.00 7.61 -15.77
C PRO A 37 11.38 8.64 -14.81
N GLN A 38 12.21 9.41 -14.10
CA GLN A 38 11.74 10.37 -13.09
C GLN A 38 10.77 11.42 -13.63
N ASN A 39 10.96 11.85 -14.88
CA ASN A 39 10.17 12.87 -15.56
C ASN A 39 9.01 12.30 -16.40
N HIS A 40 8.75 10.99 -16.31
CA HIS A 40 7.68 10.36 -17.09
C HIS A 40 6.30 10.70 -16.50
N PRO A 41 5.30 11.06 -17.33
CA PRO A 41 3.98 11.48 -16.85
C PRO A 41 3.27 10.43 -15.97
N ASP A 42 3.44 9.14 -16.30
CA ASP A 42 2.81 8.06 -15.52
C ASP A 42 3.50 7.74 -14.18
N ARG A 43 4.66 8.35 -13.88
CA ARG A 43 5.43 7.99 -12.68
C ARG A 43 4.64 8.22 -11.40
N ALA A 44 3.91 9.34 -11.31
CA ALA A 44 3.06 9.65 -10.17
C ALA A 44 1.99 8.58 -9.94
N GLY A 45 1.33 8.12 -11.00
CA GLY A 45 0.32 7.06 -10.94
C GLY A 45 0.90 5.72 -10.48
N ARG A 46 2.11 5.37 -10.94
CA ARG A 46 2.80 4.14 -10.54
C ARG A 46 3.25 4.18 -9.07
N LEU A 47 3.76 5.32 -8.61
CA LEU A 47 4.07 5.55 -7.20
C LEU A 47 2.81 5.40 -6.35
N ASN A 48 1.71 6.07 -6.70
CA ASN A 48 0.45 5.94 -5.97
C ASN A 48 -0.06 4.48 -5.91
N ASN A 49 0.08 3.73 -7.01
CA ASN A 49 -0.27 2.31 -7.04
C ASN A 49 0.58 1.49 -6.07
N LEU A 50 1.90 1.69 -6.07
CA LEU A 50 2.82 1.02 -5.14
C LEU A 50 2.47 1.34 -3.68
N GLY A 51 2.21 2.62 -3.34
CA GLY A 51 1.78 3.02 -2.01
C GLY A 51 0.51 2.29 -1.56
N ASN A 52 -0.50 2.21 -2.44
CA ASN A 52 -1.74 1.50 -2.12
C ASN A 52 -1.56 -0.02 -1.94
N LYS A 53 -0.64 -0.65 -2.69
CA LYS A 53 -0.34 -2.08 -2.51
C LYS A 53 0.38 -2.35 -1.19
N LEU A 54 1.33 -1.49 -0.82
CA LEU A 54 2.02 -1.55 0.47
C LEU A 54 1.03 -1.39 1.63
N GLY A 55 0.12 -0.41 1.54
CA GLY A 55 -0.90 -0.22 2.56
C GLY A 55 -1.87 -1.40 2.70
N ARG A 56 -2.31 -2.02 1.59
CA ARG A 56 -3.10 -3.28 1.64
C ARG A 56 -2.32 -4.43 2.26
N ARG A 57 -1.01 -4.51 2.00
CA ARG A 57 -0.13 -5.51 2.63
C ARG A 57 -0.02 -5.27 4.12
N PHE A 58 0.10 -4.01 4.55
CA PHE A 58 0.02 -3.63 5.97
C PHE A 58 -1.31 -4.09 6.59
N GLU A 59 -2.47 -3.79 5.98
CA GLU A 59 -3.77 -4.19 6.51
C GLU A 59 -3.90 -5.71 6.72
N ARG A 60 -3.20 -6.51 5.90
CA ARG A 60 -3.19 -7.98 6.04
C ARG A 60 -2.16 -8.51 7.02
N THR A 61 -1.05 -7.82 7.21
CA THR A 61 0.12 -8.35 7.95
C THR A 61 0.38 -7.64 9.28
N GLY A 62 -0.15 -6.43 9.47
CA GLY A 62 0.20 -5.54 10.57
C GLY A 62 1.62 -4.95 10.47
N SER A 63 2.31 -5.11 9.35
CA SER A 63 3.69 -4.64 9.16
C SER A 63 3.78 -3.11 9.12
N ILE A 64 4.20 -2.50 10.23
CA ILE A 64 4.40 -1.04 10.32
C ILE A 64 5.40 -0.55 9.25
N SER A 65 6.41 -1.36 8.92
CA SER A 65 7.35 -1.03 7.85
C SER A 65 6.68 -0.90 6.49
N ASP A 66 5.64 -1.69 6.19
CA ASP A 66 4.87 -1.52 4.95
C ASP A 66 4.02 -0.25 4.98
N LEU A 67 3.48 0.13 6.14
CA LEU A 67 2.73 1.37 6.31
C LEU A 67 3.62 2.61 6.13
N ASP A 68 4.79 2.64 6.76
CA ASP A 68 5.76 3.73 6.60
C ASP A 68 6.17 3.87 5.13
N ARG A 69 6.48 2.75 4.46
CA ARG A 69 6.78 2.76 3.03
C ARG A 69 5.60 3.21 2.17
N ALA A 70 4.37 2.87 2.54
CA ALA A 70 3.18 3.35 1.85
C ALA A 70 3.05 4.88 1.91
N VAL A 71 3.28 5.46 3.09
CA VAL A 71 3.30 6.92 3.31
C VAL A 71 4.42 7.58 2.50
N ASP A 72 5.64 7.05 2.55
CA ASP A 72 6.78 7.61 1.81
C ASP A 72 6.53 7.63 0.29
N VAL A 73 6.01 6.52 -0.24
CA VAL A 73 5.75 6.40 -1.68
C VAL A 73 4.55 7.26 -2.10
N ALA A 74 3.50 7.34 -1.30
CA ALA A 74 2.35 8.22 -1.58
C ALA A 74 2.75 9.71 -1.52
N THR A 75 3.62 10.10 -0.58
CA THR A 75 4.20 11.44 -0.50
C THR A 75 4.95 11.78 -1.80
N LYS A 76 5.84 10.89 -2.25
CA LYS A 76 6.55 11.07 -3.53
C LYS A 76 5.60 11.22 -4.72
N ALA A 77 4.48 10.49 -4.75
CA ALA A 77 3.49 10.64 -5.81
C ALA A 77 2.88 12.05 -5.83
N VAL A 78 2.58 12.61 -4.66
CA VAL A 78 2.07 13.99 -4.51
C VAL A 78 3.13 15.02 -4.90
N ASP A 79 4.38 14.82 -4.48
CA ASP A 79 5.48 15.76 -4.71
C ASP A 79 5.82 15.93 -6.19
N VAL A 80 5.78 14.83 -6.96
CA VAL A 80 6.07 14.87 -8.40
C VAL A 80 4.86 15.28 -9.25
N THR A 81 3.70 15.54 -8.63
CA THR A 81 2.46 15.89 -9.33
C THR A 81 2.20 17.40 -9.26
N PRO A 82 2.14 18.11 -10.41
CA PRO A 82 1.78 19.53 -10.46
C PRO A 82 0.44 19.84 -9.78
N GLN A 83 0.31 21.02 -9.19
CA GLN A 83 -0.88 21.42 -8.40
C GLN A 83 -2.19 21.34 -9.19
N ASP A 84 -2.15 21.67 -10.48
CA ASP A 84 -3.27 21.69 -11.42
C ASP A 84 -3.54 20.33 -12.09
N HIS A 85 -2.75 19.31 -11.80
CA HIS A 85 -2.89 18.00 -12.42
C HIS A 85 -4.20 17.31 -11.96
N PRO A 86 -5.02 16.78 -12.89
CA PRO A 86 -6.37 16.26 -12.57
C PRO A 86 -6.35 15.11 -11.56
N ASN A 87 -5.30 14.29 -11.55
CA ASN A 87 -5.19 13.16 -10.63
C ASN A 87 -4.62 13.52 -9.24
N ARG A 88 -4.18 14.77 -9.02
CA ARG A 88 -3.49 15.15 -7.77
C ARG A 88 -4.37 14.95 -6.54
N ALA A 89 -5.65 15.26 -6.64
CA ALA A 89 -6.62 15.05 -5.56
C ALA A 89 -6.70 13.57 -5.14
N GLY A 90 -6.63 12.64 -6.11
CA GLY A 90 -6.60 11.21 -5.83
C GLY A 90 -5.36 10.78 -5.06
N TYR A 91 -4.18 11.32 -5.40
CA TYR A 91 -2.93 11.02 -4.71
C TYR A 91 -2.90 11.58 -3.29
N LEU A 92 -3.41 12.80 -3.09
CA LEU A 92 -3.61 13.39 -1.76
C LEU A 92 -4.54 12.55 -0.89
N ASN A 93 -5.64 12.04 -1.47
CA ASN A 93 -6.57 11.17 -0.73
C ASN A 93 -5.89 9.87 -0.29
N SER A 94 -5.11 9.23 -1.18
CA SER A 94 -4.32 8.05 -0.83
C SER A 94 -3.30 8.36 0.27
N LEU A 95 -2.57 9.48 0.18
CA LEU A 95 -1.64 9.90 1.23
C LEU A 95 -2.35 10.13 2.57
N GLY A 96 -3.47 10.85 2.57
CA GLY A 96 -4.26 11.10 3.77
C GLY A 96 -4.77 9.81 4.42
N THR A 97 -5.15 8.82 3.62
CA THR A 97 -5.54 7.49 4.12
C THR A 97 -4.42 6.84 4.92
N TRP A 98 -3.20 6.79 4.36
CA TRP A 98 -2.07 6.13 5.03
C TRP A 98 -1.54 6.92 6.23
N LEU A 99 -1.55 8.26 6.15
CA LEU A 99 -1.23 9.11 7.30
C LEU A 99 -2.22 8.93 8.45
N GLY A 100 -3.52 8.83 8.15
CA GLY A 100 -4.54 8.55 9.16
C GLY A 100 -4.30 7.21 9.85
N ARG A 101 -4.05 6.14 9.08
CA ARG A 101 -3.71 4.82 9.63
C ARG A 101 -2.46 4.85 10.51
N ARG A 102 -1.44 5.58 10.08
CA ARG A 102 -0.19 5.73 10.84
C ARG A 102 -0.43 6.46 12.16
N PHE A 103 -1.21 7.54 12.13
CA PHE A 103 -1.58 8.30 13.33
C PHE A 103 -2.41 7.46 14.31
N GLU A 104 -3.40 6.70 13.84
CA GLU A 104 -4.20 5.79 14.67
C GLU A 104 -3.30 4.80 15.45
N LEU A 105 -2.28 4.24 14.78
CA LEU A 105 -1.37 3.28 15.40
C LEU A 105 -0.40 3.93 16.39
N THR A 106 0.21 5.06 16.03
CA THR A 106 1.16 5.74 16.93
C THR A 106 0.44 6.37 18.11
N GLY A 107 -0.74 6.96 17.90
CA GLY A 107 -1.58 7.51 18.97
C GLY A 107 -2.10 6.45 19.92
N SER A 108 -2.33 5.22 19.44
CA SER A 108 -2.69 4.08 20.30
C SER A 108 -1.53 3.48 21.12
N MET A 109 -0.28 3.87 20.82
CA MET A 109 0.90 3.41 21.56
C MET A 109 1.31 4.36 22.70
N ASP A 110 0.76 5.58 22.71
CA ASP A 110 1.08 6.64 23.67
C ASP A 110 0.02 6.79 24.80
N GLU A 111 -1.00 5.92 24.85
CA GLU A 111 -1.98 5.76 25.97
C GLU A 111 -1.70 4.50 26.79
#